data_AF-A0A1F9QX09-F1
#
_entry.id   AF-A0A1F9QX09-F1
#
_cell.length_a   1.000
_cell.length_b   1.000
_cell.length_c   1.000
_cell.angle_alpha   90.00
_cell.angle_beta   90.00
_cell.angle_gamma   90.00
#
_symmetry.space_group_name_H-M   'P 1'
#
loop_
_entity.id
_entity.type
_entity.pdbx_description
1 polymer ?
#
loop_
_entity_poly.entity_id
_entity_poly.type
_entity_poly.pdbx_seq_one_letter_code
_entity_poly.pdbx_strand_id
1 'polypeptide(L)'
;MKEIVGDFLPLEPGLQLEYSLSRCLGRSSLIVEHFAGPEGCVSVRRTWSAPDGTTQSETSRAECRADGVYYDGELVLPLPARLGARWARPPREYRVEDLDAAAETLVGRFTGCLRVGYLIAGGDGGSGERLYAPGVGLVRETCADEADSFELVLTSRRGGR
;
A
#
# COMPACT_ATOMS: atom_id res chain seq x y z
N MET A 1 11.09 -22.80 1.23
CA MET A 1 10.51 -21.50 0.79
C MET A 1 10.36 -20.65 2.05
N LYS A 2 10.81 -19.39 2.06
CA LYS A 2 10.69 -18.51 3.23
C LYS A 2 9.32 -17.83 3.20
N GLU A 3 8.59 -17.92 4.30
CA GLU A 3 7.25 -17.32 4.50
C GLU A 3 7.25 -16.58 5.82
N ILE A 4 6.47 -15.52 5.93
CA ILE A 4 6.29 -14.78 7.18
C ILE A 4 4.81 -14.59 7.47
N VAL A 5 4.45 -14.72 8.75
CA VAL A 5 3.13 -14.39 9.26
C VAL A 5 3.24 -13.00 9.86
N GLY A 6 2.80 -12.01 9.09
CA GLY A 6 2.72 -10.62 9.51
C GLY A 6 1.50 -9.97 8.89
N ASP A 7 0.87 -9.07 9.64
CA ASP A 7 -0.24 -8.28 9.11
C ASP A 7 0.31 -7.08 8.34
N PHE A 8 0.60 -7.29 7.07
CA PHE A 8 1.18 -6.27 6.17
C PHE A 8 0.14 -5.35 5.54
N LEU A 9 -1.15 -5.54 5.85
CA LEU A 9 -2.24 -4.69 5.37
C LEU A 9 -3.42 -4.80 6.36
N PRO A 10 -3.27 -4.25 7.58
CA PRO A 10 -4.25 -4.40 8.64
C PRO A 10 -5.59 -3.77 8.27
N LEU A 11 -6.65 -4.58 8.24
CA LEU A 11 -8.01 -4.12 8.00
C LEU A 11 -8.72 -3.84 9.32
N GLU A 12 -8.31 -2.77 9.99
CA GLU A 12 -8.83 -2.38 11.30
C GLU A 12 -9.67 -1.08 11.21
N PRO A 13 -10.98 -1.11 11.49
CA PRO A 13 -11.79 0.11 11.62
C PRO A 13 -11.20 1.08 12.64
N GLY A 14 -11.12 2.36 12.27
CA GLY A 14 -10.50 3.42 13.07
C GLY A 14 -9.00 3.62 12.77
N LEU A 15 -8.38 2.77 11.94
CA LEU A 15 -7.05 3.04 11.39
C LEU A 15 -7.10 4.20 10.40
N GLN A 16 -6.20 5.15 10.58
CA GLN A 16 -5.98 6.28 9.68
C GLN A 16 -4.48 6.42 9.40
N LEU A 17 -4.13 6.47 8.12
CA LEU A 17 -2.77 6.62 7.63
C LEU A 17 -2.72 7.85 6.74
N GLU A 18 -1.77 8.75 6.99
CA GLU A 18 -1.54 9.92 6.14
C GLU A 18 -0.19 9.79 5.46
N TYR A 19 -0.17 10.21 4.20
CA TYR A 19 0.97 10.10 3.32
C TYR A 19 1.26 11.43 2.65
N SER A 20 2.54 11.65 2.41
CA SER A 20 3.04 12.63 1.46
C SER A 20 3.23 11.96 0.11
N LEU A 21 2.64 12.52 -0.94
CA LEU A 21 2.86 12.12 -2.33
C LEU A 21 3.68 13.18 -3.05
N SER A 22 4.90 12.84 -3.44
CA SER A 22 5.82 13.70 -4.18
C SER A 22 5.86 13.27 -5.65
N ARG A 23 5.67 14.22 -6.56
CA ARG A 23 5.76 14.06 -8.02
C ARG A 23 6.60 15.18 -8.61
N CYS A 24 6.93 15.11 -9.90
CA CYS A 24 7.60 16.20 -10.60
C CYS A 24 6.79 17.51 -10.58
N LEU A 25 5.46 17.43 -10.59
CA LEU A 25 4.54 18.58 -10.61
C LEU A 25 4.28 19.18 -9.22
N GLY A 26 4.77 18.56 -8.14
CA GLY A 26 4.62 19.07 -6.79
C GLY A 26 4.26 17.99 -5.77
N ARG A 27 3.80 18.46 -4.61
CA ARG A 27 3.52 17.62 -3.44
C ARG A 27 2.04 17.68 -3.07
N SER A 28 1.42 16.52 -2.99
CA SER A 28 0.04 16.32 -2.52
C SER A 28 0.04 15.46 -1.25
N SER A 29 -1.12 15.36 -0.61
CA SER A 29 -1.32 14.41 0.48
C SER A 29 -2.37 13.36 0.12
N LEU A 30 -2.21 12.19 0.74
CA LEU A 30 -3.20 11.11 0.70
C LEU A 30 -3.53 10.74 2.14
N ILE A 31 -4.82 10.73 2.47
CA ILE A 31 -5.32 10.19 3.73
C ILE A 31 -6.07 8.89 3.42
N VAL A 32 -5.73 7.82 4.13
CA VAL A 32 -6.38 6.52 4.04
C VAL A 32 -7.06 6.24 5.38
N GLU A 33 -8.35 5.97 5.36
CA GLU A 33 -9.18 5.77 6.55
C GLU A 33 -9.97 4.47 6.46
N HIS A 34 -9.97 3.70 7.54
CA HIS A 34 -10.68 2.43 7.63
C HIS A 34 -11.93 2.60 8.48
N PHE A 35 -13.08 2.18 7.95
CA PHE A 35 -14.36 2.20 8.64
C PHE A 35 -14.96 0.81 8.68
N ALA A 36 -15.82 0.53 9.67
CA ALA A 36 -16.62 -0.68 9.65
C ALA A 36 -17.52 -0.68 8.41
N GLY A 37 -17.39 -1.72 7.59
CA GLY A 37 -18.19 -1.94 6.40
C GLY A 37 -19.33 -2.92 6.63
N PRO A 38 -20.17 -3.16 5.62
CA PRO A 38 -21.21 -4.18 5.68
C PRO A 38 -20.59 -5.58 5.77
N GLU A 39 -21.32 -6.52 6.38
CA GLU A 39 -20.99 -7.95 6.39
C GLU A 39 -19.60 -8.29 6.96
N GLY A 40 -19.10 -7.46 7.88
CA GLY A 40 -17.79 -7.66 8.54
C GLY A 40 -16.60 -7.22 7.69
N CYS A 41 -16.81 -6.60 6.54
CA CYS A 41 -15.76 -5.98 5.74
C CYS A 41 -15.30 -4.65 6.32
N VAL A 42 -14.21 -4.12 5.77
CA VAL A 42 -13.72 -2.77 6.07
C VAL A 42 -13.91 -1.88 4.85
N SER A 43 -14.51 -0.71 5.05
CA SER A 43 -14.55 0.32 4.00
C SER A 43 -13.28 1.15 4.09
N VAL A 44 -12.49 1.19 3.02
CA VAL A 44 -11.23 1.93 2.95
C VAL A 44 -11.44 3.17 2.09
N ARG A 45 -11.52 4.34 2.73
CA ARG A 45 -11.61 5.63 2.05
C ARG A 45 -10.22 6.19 1.82
N ARG A 46 -9.96 6.63 0.58
CA ARG A 46 -8.75 7.34 0.18
C ARG A 46 -9.15 8.76 -0.20
N THR A 47 -8.51 9.75 0.38
CA THR A 47 -8.75 11.16 0.09
C THR A 47 -7.44 11.78 -0.35
N TRP A 48 -7.37 12.25 -1.60
CA TRP A 48 -6.24 12.97 -2.15
C TRP A 48 -6.50 14.46 -2.07
N SER A 49 -5.49 15.22 -1.65
CA SER A 49 -5.51 16.68 -1.63
C SER A 49 -4.42 17.22 -2.54
N ALA A 50 -4.82 17.90 -3.60
CA ALA A 50 -3.92 18.54 -4.55
C ALA A 50 -3.33 19.86 -3.99
N PRO A 51 -2.22 20.37 -4.57
CA PRO A 51 -1.59 21.61 -4.11
C PRO A 51 -2.49 22.85 -4.18
N ASP A 52 -3.49 22.84 -5.07
CA ASP A 52 -4.47 23.91 -5.25
C ASP A 52 -5.61 23.88 -4.21
N GLY A 53 -5.58 22.91 -3.29
CA GLY A 53 -6.60 22.70 -2.26
C GLY A 53 -7.78 21.84 -2.72
N THR A 54 -7.82 21.39 -3.98
CA THR A 54 -8.85 20.48 -4.47
C THR A 54 -8.71 19.12 -3.79
N THR A 55 -9.83 18.55 -3.35
CA THR A 55 -9.87 17.21 -2.76
C THR A 55 -10.72 16.26 -3.58
N GLN A 56 -10.27 15.01 -3.67
CA GLN A 56 -11.02 13.92 -4.29
C GLN A 56 -10.97 12.71 -3.38
N SER A 57 -12.05 11.92 -3.33
CA SER A 57 -12.11 10.73 -2.49
C SER A 57 -12.69 9.53 -3.22
N GLU A 58 -12.14 8.37 -2.93
CA GLU A 58 -12.60 7.06 -3.40
C GLU A 58 -12.81 6.15 -2.18
N THR A 59 -13.80 5.26 -2.22
CA THR A 59 -14.00 4.24 -1.19
C THR A 59 -14.04 2.85 -1.81
N SER A 60 -13.23 1.94 -1.28
CA SER A 60 -13.19 0.52 -1.64
C SER A 60 -13.72 -0.35 -0.50
N ARG A 61 -14.36 -1.47 -0.83
CA ARG A 61 -14.63 -2.56 0.13
C ARG A 61 -13.38 -3.42 0.26
N ALA A 62 -12.90 -3.60 1.47
CA ALA A 62 -11.74 -4.42 1.80
C ALA A 62 -12.12 -5.63 2.65
N GLU A 63 -11.51 -6.77 2.36
CA GLU A 63 -11.67 -7.98 3.15
C GLU A 63 -10.39 -8.82 3.16
N CYS A 64 -10.15 -9.48 4.30
CA CYS A 64 -9.08 -10.44 4.46
C CYS A 64 -9.67 -11.85 4.32
N ARG A 65 -9.08 -12.64 3.43
CA ARG A 65 -9.41 -14.05 3.19
C ARG A 65 -8.19 -14.91 3.53
N ALA A 66 -8.37 -16.22 3.51
CA ALA A 66 -7.29 -17.16 3.87
C ALA A 66 -6.06 -17.05 2.94
N ASP A 67 -6.26 -16.62 1.70
CA ASP A 67 -5.25 -16.53 0.64
C ASP A 67 -4.76 -15.10 0.36
N GLY A 68 -5.33 -14.08 1.00
CA GLY A 68 -4.88 -12.70 0.79
C GLY A 68 -5.83 -11.61 1.25
N VAL A 69 -5.40 -10.38 1.02
CA VAL A 69 -6.18 -9.16 1.21
C VAL A 69 -6.73 -8.69 -0.12
N TYR A 70 -8.02 -8.39 -0.14
CA TYR A 70 -8.77 -8.04 -1.35
C TYR A 70 -9.41 -6.67 -1.23
N TYR A 71 -9.30 -5.84 -2.26
CA TYR A 71 -10.07 -4.60 -2.41
C TYR A 71 -11.01 -4.74 -3.60
N ASP A 72 -12.31 -4.51 -3.39
CA ASP A 72 -13.36 -4.64 -4.40
C ASP A 72 -13.34 -5.99 -5.14
N GLY A 73 -12.91 -7.04 -4.44
CA GLY A 73 -12.78 -8.41 -4.98
C GLY A 73 -11.45 -8.71 -5.69
N GLU A 74 -10.57 -7.72 -5.86
CA GLU A 74 -9.24 -7.91 -6.45
C GLU A 74 -8.17 -8.19 -5.40
N LEU A 75 -7.32 -9.19 -5.65
CA LEU A 75 -6.20 -9.52 -4.78
C LEU A 75 -5.16 -8.39 -4.74
N VAL A 76 -5.01 -7.74 -3.59
CA VAL A 76 -4.03 -6.67 -3.36
C VAL A 76 -2.74 -7.21 -2.77
N LEU A 77 -2.83 -8.19 -1.87
CA LEU A 77 -1.66 -8.81 -1.24
C LEU A 77 -1.92 -10.29 -0.93
N PRO A 78 -1.14 -11.23 -1.48
CA PRO A 78 -1.26 -12.66 -1.15
C PRO A 78 -0.79 -12.93 0.29
N LEU A 79 -1.53 -13.80 0.99
CA LEU A 79 -1.21 -14.26 2.34
C LEU A 79 -1.15 -15.80 2.40
N PRO A 80 -0.25 -16.39 3.20
CA PRO A 80 0.87 -15.73 3.86
C PRO A 80 1.85 -15.13 2.83
N ALA A 81 2.59 -14.09 3.21
CA ALA A 81 3.57 -13.49 2.31
C ALA A 81 4.74 -14.46 2.09
N ARG A 82 5.05 -14.75 0.81
CA ARG A 82 6.12 -15.68 0.42
C ARG A 82 7.08 -15.02 -0.56
N LEU A 83 8.37 -15.21 -0.35
CA LEU A 83 9.38 -14.69 -1.27
C LEU A 83 9.15 -15.24 -2.68
N GLY A 84 9.11 -14.34 -3.67
CA GLY A 84 8.89 -14.68 -5.07
C GLY A 84 7.42 -14.92 -5.46
N ALA A 85 6.46 -14.85 -4.52
CA ALA A 85 5.04 -14.86 -4.83
C ALA A 85 4.70 -13.77 -5.85
N ARG A 86 3.84 -14.09 -6.81
CA ARG A 86 3.45 -13.21 -7.92
C ARG A 86 1.94 -13.14 -8.05
N TRP A 87 1.44 -11.97 -8.39
CA TRP A 87 0.05 -11.73 -8.74
C TRP A 87 -0.02 -10.54 -9.70
N ALA A 88 -1.15 -10.40 -10.39
CA ALA A 88 -1.36 -9.32 -11.33
C ALA A 88 -2.60 -8.51 -10.95
N ARG A 89 -2.50 -7.20 -11.13
CA ARG A 89 -3.64 -6.30 -11.23
C ARG A 89 -3.39 -5.44 -12.47
N PRO A 90 -3.81 -5.91 -13.66
CA PRO A 90 -3.48 -5.26 -14.91
C PRO A 90 -3.73 -3.74 -14.87
N PRO A 91 -2.78 -2.93 -15.38
CA PRO A 91 -1.60 -3.31 -16.17
C PRO A 91 -0.36 -3.70 -15.34
N ARG A 92 -0.50 -3.88 -14.02
CA ARG A 92 0.64 -4.13 -13.12
C ARG A 92 0.82 -5.60 -12.77
N GLU A 93 2.07 -6.01 -12.69
CA GLU A 93 2.49 -7.32 -12.19
C GLU A 93 3.34 -7.13 -10.94
N TYR A 94 3.00 -7.84 -9.86
CA TYR A 94 3.62 -7.70 -8.55
C TYR A 94 4.44 -8.93 -8.20
N ARG A 95 5.49 -8.72 -7.41
CA ARG A 95 6.31 -9.78 -6.85
C ARG A 95 6.79 -9.42 -5.45
N VAL A 96 6.70 -10.36 -4.52
CA VAL A 96 7.44 -10.24 -3.24
C VAL A 96 8.93 -10.42 -3.50
N GLU A 97 9.72 -9.39 -3.21
CA GLU A 97 11.18 -9.36 -3.43
C GLU A 97 11.98 -9.52 -2.15
N ASP A 98 11.42 -9.11 -1.01
CA ASP A 98 12.07 -9.23 0.29
C ASP A 98 11.03 -9.42 1.40
N LEU A 99 11.40 -10.17 2.43
CA LEU A 99 10.59 -10.48 3.60
C LEU A 99 11.16 -9.84 4.88
N ASP A 100 12.31 -9.16 4.80
CA ASP A 100 13.00 -8.58 5.95
C ASP A 100 13.63 -7.22 5.62
N ALA A 101 12.95 -6.44 4.77
CA ALA A 101 13.41 -5.10 4.43
C ALA A 101 13.28 -4.14 5.62
N ALA A 102 13.88 -2.96 5.48
CA ALA A 102 13.69 -1.85 6.41
C ALA A 102 13.20 -0.62 5.66
N ALA A 103 12.44 0.22 6.34
CA ALA A 103 11.99 1.51 5.83
C ALA A 103 12.16 2.57 6.91
N GLU A 104 12.49 3.79 6.50
CA GLU A 104 12.57 4.94 7.40
C GLU A 104 11.67 6.04 6.88
N THR A 105 10.81 6.56 7.76
CA THR A 105 9.92 7.69 7.47
C THR A 105 9.93 8.67 8.63
N LEU A 106 9.21 9.79 8.49
CA LEU A 106 9.01 10.74 9.60
C LEU A 106 8.29 10.13 10.81
N VAL A 107 7.57 9.02 10.62
CA VAL A 107 6.87 8.30 11.69
C VAL A 107 7.84 7.40 12.47
N GLY A 108 8.97 7.03 11.88
CA GLY A 108 10.01 6.23 12.52
C GLY A 108 10.66 5.23 11.58
N ARG A 109 11.44 4.32 12.17
CA ARG A 109 12.10 3.22 11.48
C ARG A 109 11.30 1.93 11.64
N PHE A 110 11.05 1.27 10.51
CA PHE A 110 10.37 -0.01 10.41
C PHE A 110 11.36 -1.09 9.95
N THR A 111 11.26 -2.27 10.54
CA THR A 111 12.10 -3.44 10.27
C THR A 111 11.22 -4.67 10.09
N GLY A 112 11.70 -5.70 9.38
CA GLY A 112 10.85 -6.85 9.03
C GLY A 112 9.77 -6.49 8.01
N CYS A 113 10.04 -5.47 7.17
CA CYS A 113 9.09 -5.01 6.16
C CYS A 113 9.04 -5.99 4.99
N LEU A 114 7.84 -6.14 4.43
CA LEU A 114 7.62 -6.82 3.16
C LEU A 114 7.92 -5.85 2.02
N ARG A 115 8.87 -6.19 1.15
CA ARG A 115 9.16 -5.44 -0.08
C ARG A 115 8.51 -6.12 -1.27
N VAL A 116 7.65 -5.39 -1.96
CA VAL A 116 6.94 -5.84 -3.16
C VAL A 116 7.37 -4.97 -4.33
N GLY A 117 8.05 -5.56 -5.31
CA GLY A 117 8.31 -4.92 -6.59
C GLY A 117 7.11 -5.05 -7.52
N TYR A 118 6.95 -4.10 -8.45
CA TYR A 118 5.97 -4.22 -9.53
C TYR A 118 6.48 -3.66 -10.86
N LEU A 119 5.98 -4.24 -11.94
CA LEU A 119 6.18 -3.78 -13.31
C LEU A 119 4.89 -3.19 -13.86
N ILE A 120 4.99 -2.15 -14.69
CA ILE A 120 3.86 -1.52 -15.40
C ILE A 120 3.95 -1.96 -16.87
N ALA A 121 2.90 -2.59 -17.39
CA ALA A 121 2.86 -3.11 -18.77
C ALA A 121 4.08 -4.00 -19.11
N GLY A 122 4.42 -4.93 -18.21
CA GLY A 122 5.59 -5.82 -18.38
C GLY A 122 6.94 -5.11 -18.24
N GLY A 123 6.95 -3.86 -17.79
CA GLY A 123 8.15 -3.03 -17.60
C GLY A 123 8.28 -1.90 -18.62
N ASP A 124 7.50 -1.95 -19.71
CA ASP A 124 7.50 -0.92 -20.76
C ASP A 124 6.97 0.43 -20.25
N GLY A 125 6.01 0.41 -19.32
CA GLY A 125 5.52 1.61 -18.65
C GLY A 125 6.29 1.99 -17.39
N GLY A 126 7.41 1.32 -17.10
CA GLY A 126 8.20 1.52 -15.89
C GLY A 126 7.95 0.49 -14.78
N SER A 127 8.42 0.82 -13.58
CA SER A 127 8.42 -0.09 -12.43
C SER A 127 8.30 0.66 -11.12
N GLY A 128 8.08 -0.08 -10.03
CA GLY A 128 8.16 0.51 -8.71
C GLY A 128 8.25 -0.53 -7.61
N GLU A 129 8.28 -0.05 -6.38
CA GLU A 129 8.32 -0.86 -5.18
C GLU A 129 7.37 -0.34 -4.11
N ARG A 130 6.92 -1.25 -3.26
CA ARG A 130 6.11 -0.98 -2.07
C ARG A 130 6.75 -1.64 -0.87
N LEU A 131 6.86 -0.89 0.21
CA LEU A 131 7.30 -1.38 1.51
C LEU A 131 6.11 -1.39 2.46
N TYR A 132 5.79 -2.56 2.99
CA TYR A 132 4.75 -2.76 3.98
C TYR A 132 5.36 -3.13 5.32
N ALA A 133 5.05 -2.39 6.37
CA ALA A 133 5.48 -2.71 7.73
C ALA A 133 4.41 -3.55 8.46
N PRO A 134 4.81 -4.57 9.24
CA PRO A 134 3.88 -5.36 10.05
C PRO A 134 3.06 -4.48 11.00
N GLY A 135 1.74 -4.71 11.07
CA GLY A 135 0.81 -3.99 11.92
C GLY A 135 0.57 -2.53 11.52
N VAL A 136 1.11 -2.09 10.37
CA VAL A 136 0.95 -0.72 9.86
C VAL A 136 0.31 -0.72 8.49
N GLY A 137 0.80 -1.54 7.57
CA GLY A 137 0.46 -1.44 6.16
C GLY A 137 1.56 -0.77 5.35
N LEU A 138 1.17 -0.07 4.29
CA LEU A 138 2.10 0.62 3.38
C LEU A 138 2.83 1.74 4.13
N VAL A 139 4.17 1.73 4.10
CA VAL A 139 4.99 2.81 4.68
C VAL A 139 5.70 3.63 3.62
N ARG A 140 5.97 3.04 2.45
CA ARG A 140 6.57 3.73 1.31
C ARG A 140 6.18 3.05 0.00
N GLU A 141 5.95 3.85 -1.03
CA GLU A 141 5.89 3.40 -2.43
C GLU A 141 6.77 4.31 -3.28
N THR A 142 7.52 3.74 -4.20
CA THR A 142 8.32 4.49 -5.16
C THR A 142 8.03 3.95 -6.55
N CYS A 143 7.72 4.84 -7.48
CA CYS A 143 7.40 4.50 -8.85
C CYS A 143 8.33 5.26 -9.79
N ALA A 144 9.06 4.52 -10.60
CA ALA A 144 9.79 5.00 -11.76
C ALA A 144 8.95 4.70 -13.01
N ASP A 145 7.92 5.52 -13.22
CA ASP A 145 7.12 5.58 -14.45
C ASP A 145 7.76 6.65 -15.35
N GLU A 146 7.88 6.36 -16.65
CA GLU A 146 8.48 7.27 -17.63
C GLU A 146 7.69 8.57 -17.81
N ALA A 147 6.38 8.53 -17.56
CA ALA A 147 5.48 9.67 -17.68
C ALA A 147 5.30 10.43 -16.36
N ASP A 148 5.24 9.73 -15.23
CA ASP A 148 4.93 10.33 -13.92
C ASP A 148 5.56 9.55 -12.75
N SER A 149 6.87 9.72 -12.56
CA SER A 149 7.55 9.18 -11.38
C SER A 149 7.00 9.79 -10.09
N PHE A 150 6.82 8.97 -9.05
CA PHE A 150 6.34 9.45 -7.77
C PHE A 150 6.95 8.70 -6.58
N GLU A 151 6.89 9.35 -5.42
CA GLU A 151 7.18 8.75 -4.13
C GLU A 151 6.02 9.03 -3.16
N LEU A 152 5.51 7.98 -2.53
CA LEU A 152 4.52 8.05 -1.46
C LEU A 152 5.19 7.62 -0.16
N VAL A 153 5.15 8.46 0.88
CA VAL A 153 5.79 8.16 2.18
C VAL A 153 4.82 8.40 3.31
N LEU A 154 4.73 7.45 4.24
CA LEU A 154 3.90 7.59 5.45
C LEU A 154 4.42 8.73 6.33
N THR A 155 3.54 9.67 6.65
CA THR A 155 3.85 10.86 7.48
C THR A 155 3.12 10.86 8.83
N SER A 156 2.01 10.14 8.96
CA SER A 156 1.26 10.02 10.21
C SER A 156 0.48 8.71 10.24
N ARG A 157 0.34 8.13 11.44
CA ARG A 157 -0.55 6.99 11.73
C ARG A 157 -1.37 7.33 12.96
N ARG A 158 -2.66 7.06 12.91
CA ARG A 158 -3.57 7.14 14.05
C ARG A 158 -4.44 5.89 14.10
N GLY A 159 -4.67 5.37 15.30
CA GLY A 159 -5.41 4.12 15.46
C GLY A 159 -4.64 2.89 14.97
N GLY A 160 -5.31 1.75 15.12
CA GLY A 160 -4.72 0.42 15.03
C GLY A 160 -3.98 0.02 16.30
N ARG A 161 -4.06 -1.26 16.68
CA ARG A 161 -3.39 -1.77 17.89
C ARG A 161 -1.85 -1.68 17.82
#